data_AF-A0A353ZQL9-F1
#
_entry.id   AF-A0A353ZQL9-F1
#
_cell.length_a   1.000
_cell.length_b   1.000
_cell.length_c   1.000
_cell.angle_alpha   90.00
_cell.angle_beta   90.00
_cell.angle_gamma   90.00
#
_symmetry.space_group_name_H-M   'P 1'
#
loop_
_entity.id
_entity.type
_entity.pdbx_description
1 polymer ?
#
loop_
_entity_poly.entity_id
_entity_poly.type
_entity_poly.pdbx_seq_one_letter_code
_entity_poly.pdbx_strand_id
1 'polypeptide(L)'
;MTVKGAKDAVRTPGRAGPEMRRADAPSGIAAGAPEQVRNVALVGHSGAGKTLLIEALLAAHGMISRKGSIAEGTTVGDSDPSAVRQQRSVTLSLVPLLLNGIKVNLLDTPGYPDYIGELRAGVRAADAALFVVSAVDGIDATTTALWGECERLGTPRAVVITRVDHPRADYDGALAACQQAFGDSVLPLYVPVRTGGETTGLLGLLTGMVSDYSAGEPRATTRDADPGERSGSETARGQLIEGIIAESEDETLMDRYLGGEDIDADVLVADLETAVARGSFFPVLPTSAITGLGTAELMQILTRGFPSPVECGLPDVTDLAGAPAAALACDPAGPLAAEVVRTTIDPFLGRVCLTRVFSGTLREDTPVHVGGHGLTDRGHQDHDTDERLTHLYSPLGANLRPVAHCVAGDICAVAKLGSAETGDTISGKDQPLLLATWEMPEPLMPVAVEADSRSDEDALARSLAKVAAGDPTLRVERNAETHQLVLWCMGEAHA
;
A
#
# COMPACT_ATOMS: atom_id res chain seq x y z
N MET A 1 27.42 56.47 53.88
CA MET A 1 27.56 55.07 53.45
C MET A 1 26.13 54.57 53.23
N THR A 2 25.72 53.97 52.12
CA THR A 2 26.43 53.00 51.29
C THR A 2 25.77 52.89 49.90
N VAL A 3 26.60 53.11 48.87
CA VAL A 3 26.69 52.50 47.53
C VAL A 3 25.43 51.93 46.85
N LYS A 4 25.10 52.56 45.71
CA LYS A 4 24.28 52.06 44.60
C LYS A 4 25.06 50.93 43.88
N GLY A 5 24.49 49.72 43.80
CA GLY A 5 25.03 48.61 43.02
C GLY A 5 24.13 48.30 41.83
N ALA A 6 24.65 48.54 40.61
CA ALA A 6 24.05 48.06 39.36
C ALA A 6 24.31 46.54 39.23
N LYS A 7 23.28 45.78 38.85
CA LYS A 7 23.42 44.41 38.37
C LYS A 7 22.90 44.35 36.94
N ASP A 8 23.82 44.25 36.00
CA ASP A 8 23.55 43.82 34.63
C ASP A 8 23.08 42.36 34.65
N ALA A 9 21.84 42.12 34.22
CA ALA A 9 21.33 40.80 33.93
C ALA A 9 21.67 40.47 32.47
N VAL A 10 22.69 39.63 32.29
CA VAL A 10 23.06 39.02 31.02
C VAL A 10 21.86 38.22 30.49
N ARG A 11 21.38 38.61 29.31
CA ARG A 11 20.30 37.93 28.58
C ARG A 11 20.89 36.67 27.95
N THR A 12 20.68 35.51 28.59
CA THR A 12 21.00 34.21 28.00
C THR A 12 20.07 33.98 26.79
N PRO A 13 20.57 33.71 25.58
CA PRO A 13 19.71 33.33 24.47
C PRO A 13 19.08 31.98 24.79
N GLY A 14 17.76 31.92 24.75
CA GLY A 14 17.00 30.70 24.98
C GLY A 14 17.44 29.61 23.99
N ARG A 15 17.67 28.40 24.51
CA ARG A 15 17.86 27.20 23.71
C ARG A 15 16.61 27.00 22.83
N ALA A 16 16.77 27.24 21.53
CA ALA A 16 15.89 26.66 20.54
C ALA A 16 15.95 25.12 20.69
N GLY A 17 14.78 24.48 20.69
CA GLY A 17 14.69 23.02 20.56
C GLY A 17 15.36 22.57 19.26
N PRO A 18 15.80 21.31 19.14
CA PRO A 18 16.46 20.84 17.93
C PRO A 18 15.40 20.64 16.84
N GLU A 19 15.16 21.67 16.02
CA GLU A 19 14.75 21.42 14.64
C GLU A 19 15.93 20.71 13.96
N MET A 20 15.77 19.41 13.73
CA MET A 20 16.71 18.64 12.92
C MET A 20 16.73 19.31 11.54
N ARG A 21 17.86 19.90 11.16
CA ARG A 21 17.99 20.57 9.86
C ARG A 21 17.78 19.51 8.78
N ARG A 22 16.86 19.78 7.85
CA ARG A 22 16.51 18.92 6.70
C ARG A 22 17.73 18.41 5.91
N ALA A 23 18.85 19.14 5.94
CA ALA A 23 20.11 18.78 5.30
C ALA A 23 20.82 17.56 5.92
N ASP A 24 20.49 17.18 7.16
CA ASP A 24 21.12 16.06 7.89
C ASP A 24 20.24 14.79 7.89
N ALA A 25 19.01 14.85 7.36
CA ALA A 25 18.11 13.70 7.26
C ALA A 25 18.53 12.79 6.08
N PRO A 26 18.50 11.46 6.24
CA PRO A 26 18.78 10.55 5.14
C PRO A 26 17.80 10.83 3.98
N SER A 27 18.32 10.88 2.76
CA SER A 27 17.52 11.14 1.56
C SER A 27 16.48 10.05 1.36
N GLY A 28 15.27 10.45 0.97
CA GLY A 28 14.20 9.52 0.62
C GLY A 28 14.45 8.79 -0.69
N ILE A 29 13.63 7.76 -0.96
CA ILE A 29 13.67 7.03 -2.24
C ILE A 29 12.73 7.76 -3.22
N ALA A 30 13.29 8.20 -4.34
CA ALA A 30 12.54 8.78 -5.46
C ALA A 30 12.84 7.99 -6.73
N ALA A 31 11.82 7.71 -7.55
CA ALA A 31 12.02 7.07 -8.84
C ALA A 31 12.57 8.06 -9.88
N GLY A 32 13.37 7.54 -10.82
CA GLY A 32 13.90 8.30 -11.95
C GLY A 32 12.92 8.38 -13.12
N ALA A 33 12.14 7.32 -13.32
CA ALA A 33 11.17 7.19 -14.40
C ALA A 33 9.98 6.29 -13.99
N PRO A 34 8.80 6.42 -14.62
CA PRO A 34 7.62 5.63 -14.29
C PRO A 34 7.81 4.11 -14.41
N GLU A 35 8.61 3.65 -15.38
CA GLU A 35 8.88 2.22 -15.62
C GLU A 35 9.61 1.55 -14.44
N GLN A 36 10.28 2.37 -13.62
CA GLN A 36 11.01 1.96 -12.43
C GLN A 36 10.17 2.00 -11.16
N VAL A 37 8.84 2.10 -11.27
CA VAL A 37 7.93 2.11 -10.11
C VAL A 37 7.05 0.86 -10.12
N ARG A 38 6.74 0.35 -8.94
CA ARG A 38 5.68 -0.64 -8.69
C ARG A 38 4.87 -0.20 -7.49
N ASN A 39 3.58 0.03 -7.65
CA ASN A 39 2.69 0.36 -6.53
C ASN A 39 1.82 -0.85 -6.19
N VAL A 40 2.00 -1.42 -5.00
CA VAL A 40 1.37 -2.70 -4.62
C VAL A 40 0.64 -2.55 -3.30
N ALA A 41 -0.69 -2.70 -3.31
CA ALA A 41 -1.51 -2.76 -2.10
C ALA A 41 -1.50 -4.16 -1.49
N LEU A 42 -1.30 -4.26 -0.18
CA LEU A 42 -1.45 -5.52 0.54
C LEU A 42 -2.89 -5.63 1.03
N VAL A 43 -3.62 -6.64 0.57
CA VAL A 43 -5.06 -6.80 0.85
C VAL A 43 -5.30 -8.10 1.60
N GLY A 44 -6.10 -8.08 2.66
CA GLY A 44 -6.45 -9.28 3.42
C GLY A 44 -6.98 -8.94 4.80
N HIS A 45 -7.56 -9.92 5.48
CA HIS A 45 -8.17 -9.74 6.79
C HIS A 45 -7.19 -9.24 7.88
N SER A 46 -7.74 -8.73 8.97
CA SER A 46 -6.94 -8.35 10.14
C SER A 46 -6.24 -9.59 10.72
N GLY A 47 -4.95 -9.48 11.00
CA GLY A 47 -4.14 -10.62 11.45
C GLY A 47 -3.60 -11.55 10.36
N ALA A 48 -3.92 -11.32 9.07
CA ALA A 48 -3.37 -12.10 7.96
C ALA A 48 -1.84 -11.99 7.80
N GLY A 49 -1.20 -11.07 8.52
CA GLY A 49 0.26 -10.90 8.53
C GLY A 49 0.81 -9.85 7.57
N LYS A 50 -0.03 -8.96 7.02
CA LYS A 50 0.36 -7.89 6.08
C LYS A 50 1.54 -7.03 6.60
N THR A 51 1.35 -6.38 7.74
CA THR A 51 2.37 -5.53 8.37
C THR A 51 3.63 -6.31 8.72
N LEU A 52 3.50 -7.54 9.24
CA LEU A 52 4.66 -8.37 9.58
C LEU A 52 5.43 -8.85 8.34
N LEU A 53 4.73 -9.08 7.21
CA LEU A 53 5.36 -9.39 5.94
C LEU A 53 6.20 -8.21 5.45
N ILE A 54 5.70 -6.98 5.57
CA ILE A 54 6.46 -5.75 5.26
C ILE A 54 7.68 -5.61 6.18
N GLU A 55 7.54 -5.84 7.49
CA GLU A 55 8.67 -5.86 8.43
C GLU A 55 9.74 -6.89 8.02
N ALA A 56 9.31 -8.08 7.60
CA ALA A 56 10.22 -9.12 7.13
C ALA A 56 10.95 -8.71 5.86
N LEU A 57 10.28 -8.06 4.90
CA LEU A 57 10.89 -7.52 3.68
C LEU A 57 11.89 -6.40 4.00
N LEU A 58 11.53 -5.46 4.88
CA LEU A 58 12.42 -4.38 5.31
C LEU A 58 13.69 -4.92 5.99
N ALA A 59 13.54 -5.92 6.86
CA ALA A 59 14.67 -6.54 7.54
C ALA A 59 15.55 -7.36 6.57
N ALA A 60 14.94 -8.15 5.68
CA ALA A 60 15.65 -8.94 4.67
C ALA A 60 16.42 -8.05 3.68
N HIS A 61 15.87 -6.87 3.35
CA HIS A 61 16.54 -5.87 2.52
C HIS A 61 17.57 -5.01 3.28
N GLY A 62 17.64 -5.15 4.62
CA GLY A 62 18.59 -4.42 5.46
C GLY A 62 18.22 -2.96 5.75
N MET A 63 16.98 -2.55 5.48
CA MET A 63 16.50 -1.19 5.80
C MET A 63 16.23 -0.98 7.29
N ILE A 64 15.93 -2.06 8.01
CA ILE A 64 15.82 -2.08 9.47
C ILE A 64 16.73 -3.17 10.03
N SER A 65 17.29 -2.94 11.21
CA SER A 65 18.20 -3.89 11.86
C SER A 65 17.48 -5.08 12.49
N ARG A 66 16.20 -4.91 12.84
CA ARG A 66 15.36 -5.94 13.45
C ARG A 66 13.91 -5.71 13.04
N LYS A 67 13.18 -6.81 12.81
CA LYS A 67 11.73 -6.80 12.58
C LYS A 67 11.00 -6.23 13.80
N GLY A 68 10.08 -5.31 13.59
CA GLY A 68 9.20 -4.75 14.61
C GLY A 68 8.17 -5.76 15.12
N SER A 69 7.50 -5.37 16.19
CA SER A 69 6.49 -6.17 16.87
C SER A 69 5.22 -5.35 17.07
N ILE A 70 4.07 -5.93 16.71
CA ILE A 70 2.75 -5.31 16.94
C ILE A 70 2.53 -5.13 18.45
N ALA A 71 2.80 -6.18 19.22
CA ALA A 71 2.69 -6.20 20.69
C ALA A 71 3.50 -5.10 21.38
N GLU A 72 4.67 -4.77 20.83
CA GLU A 72 5.55 -3.73 21.38
C GLU A 72 5.31 -2.35 20.74
N GLY A 73 4.46 -2.24 19.71
CA GLY A 73 4.22 -1.01 18.98
C GLY A 73 5.45 -0.51 18.21
N THR A 74 6.27 -1.42 17.70
CA THR A 74 7.57 -1.10 17.08
C THR A 74 7.63 -1.38 15.58
N THR A 75 6.52 -1.75 14.95
CA THR A 75 6.43 -1.89 13.49
C THR A 75 6.59 -0.52 12.81
N VAL A 76 7.19 -0.51 11.62
CA VAL A 76 7.42 0.70 10.83
C VAL A 76 6.09 1.23 10.30
N GLY A 77 5.23 0.35 9.78
CA GLY A 77 3.97 0.73 9.13
C GLY A 77 2.93 1.34 10.08
N ASP A 78 2.84 0.81 11.31
CA ASP A 78 1.81 1.15 12.30
C ASP A 78 2.35 2.04 13.44
N SER A 79 2.98 3.16 13.08
CA SER A 79 3.51 4.12 14.07
C SER A 79 2.45 5.04 14.68
N ASP A 80 1.22 5.03 14.16
CA ASP A 80 0.13 5.85 14.69
C ASP A 80 -0.26 5.40 16.11
N PRO A 81 -0.46 6.32 17.08
CA PRO A 81 -0.83 5.95 18.44
C PRO A 81 -2.11 5.11 18.55
N SER A 82 -3.08 5.30 17.66
CA SER A 82 -4.30 4.49 17.62
C SER A 82 -4.02 3.08 17.08
N ALA A 83 -3.14 2.93 16.09
CA ALA A 83 -2.71 1.61 15.63
C ALA A 83 -2.00 0.82 16.74
N VAL A 84 -1.08 1.48 17.46
CA VAL A 84 -0.37 0.90 18.61
C VAL A 84 -1.35 0.53 19.73
N ARG A 85 -2.31 1.41 20.07
CA ARG A 85 -3.30 1.16 21.12
C ARG A 85 -4.24 0.00 20.77
N GLN A 86 -4.72 -0.04 19.53
CA GLN A 86 -5.67 -1.06 19.07
C GLN A 86 -5.00 -2.36 18.60
N GLN A 87 -3.65 -2.38 18.53
CA GLN A 87 -2.85 -3.53 18.13
C GLN A 87 -3.24 -4.06 16.74
N ARG A 88 -3.52 -3.12 15.82
CA ARG A 88 -3.92 -3.36 14.43
C ARG A 88 -3.65 -2.11 13.60
N SER A 89 -3.45 -2.29 12.29
CA SER A 89 -3.41 -1.17 11.36
C SER A 89 -4.78 -0.50 11.27
N VAL A 90 -4.81 0.81 11.41
CA VAL A 90 -6.02 1.65 11.35
C VAL A 90 -5.95 2.72 10.25
N THR A 91 -4.77 2.95 9.68
CA THR A 91 -4.56 3.87 8.55
C THR A 91 -3.71 3.19 7.47
N LEU A 92 -3.83 3.67 6.23
CA LEU A 92 -2.96 3.28 5.13
C LEU A 92 -1.53 3.79 5.37
N SER A 93 -0.55 2.90 5.21
CA SER A 93 0.87 3.22 5.33
C SER A 93 1.61 2.95 4.02
N LEU A 94 2.52 3.85 3.64
CA LEU A 94 3.39 3.68 2.48
C LEU A 94 4.80 3.29 2.94
N VAL A 95 5.29 2.16 2.42
CA VAL A 95 6.65 1.66 2.66
C VAL A 95 7.38 1.47 1.32
N PRO A 96 8.23 2.43 0.93
CA PRO A 96 9.02 2.32 -0.29
C PRO A 96 10.31 1.51 -0.08
N LEU A 97 10.57 0.58 -0.98
CA LEU A 97 11.78 -0.25 -1.10
C LEU A 97 12.48 0.04 -2.44
N LEU A 98 13.81 -0.01 -2.50
CA LEU A 98 14.56 0.07 -3.75
C LEU A 98 15.16 -1.29 -4.09
N LEU A 99 14.49 -2.02 -4.98
CA LEU A 99 14.86 -3.39 -5.36
C LEU A 99 15.39 -3.38 -6.80
N ASN A 100 16.68 -3.68 -6.98
CA ASN A 100 17.32 -3.74 -8.31
C ASN A 100 17.10 -2.50 -9.19
N GLY A 101 17.06 -1.30 -8.58
CA GLY A 101 16.81 -0.04 -9.30
C GLY A 101 15.33 0.28 -9.53
N ILE A 102 14.41 -0.58 -9.09
CA ILE A 102 12.95 -0.37 -9.12
C ILE A 102 12.49 0.05 -7.73
N LYS A 103 11.76 1.17 -7.64
CA LYS A 103 11.09 1.62 -6.43
C LYS A 103 9.78 0.86 -6.28
N VAL A 104 9.70 -0.03 -5.29
CA VAL A 104 8.48 -0.73 -4.93
C VAL A 104 7.82 0.00 -3.76
N ASN A 105 6.66 0.59 -4.01
CA ASN A 105 5.80 1.22 -3.03
C ASN A 105 4.82 0.17 -2.47
N LEU A 106 5.11 -0.35 -1.27
CA LEU A 106 4.19 -1.25 -0.57
C LEU A 106 3.18 -0.40 0.22
N LEU A 107 1.91 -0.57 -0.09
CA LEU A 107 0.79 0.10 0.55
C LEU A 107 0.17 -0.87 1.55
N ASP A 108 0.52 -0.72 2.83
CA ASP A 108 -0.04 -1.53 3.93
C ASP A 108 -1.43 -1.00 4.26
N THR A 109 -2.46 -1.81 3.98
CA THR A 109 -3.84 -1.41 4.26
C THR A 109 -4.34 -2.01 5.58
N PRO A 110 -5.24 -1.33 6.29
CA PRO A 110 -6.01 -1.95 7.36
C PRO A 110 -6.75 -3.21 6.88
N GLY A 111 -6.80 -4.24 7.72
CA GLY A 111 -7.56 -5.47 7.43
C GLY A 111 -8.88 -5.58 8.19
N TYR A 112 -9.22 -4.58 9.00
CA TYR A 112 -10.44 -4.58 9.79
C TYR A 112 -11.54 -3.81 9.03
N PRO A 113 -12.77 -4.34 8.90
CA PRO A 113 -13.82 -3.73 8.07
C PRO A 113 -14.15 -2.27 8.41
N ASP A 114 -14.03 -1.87 9.67
CA ASP A 114 -14.32 -0.51 10.11
C ASP A 114 -13.36 0.53 9.50
N TYR A 115 -12.23 0.11 8.92
CA TYR A 115 -11.26 0.96 8.24
C TYR A 115 -11.19 0.70 6.73
N ILE A 116 -12.30 0.23 6.13
CA ILE A 116 -12.36 -0.10 4.69
C ILE A 116 -12.13 1.13 3.79
N GLY A 117 -12.37 2.35 4.27
CA GLY A 117 -12.01 3.59 3.57
C GLY A 117 -10.52 3.69 3.27
N GLU A 118 -9.69 3.46 4.29
CA GLU A 118 -8.22 3.44 4.18
C GLU A 118 -7.72 2.32 3.26
N LEU A 119 -8.40 1.16 3.28
CA LEU A 119 -8.08 0.08 2.34
C LEU A 119 -8.37 0.49 0.90
N ARG A 120 -9.54 1.07 0.63
CA ARG A 120 -9.90 1.51 -0.72
C ARG A 120 -9.00 2.63 -1.23
N ALA A 121 -8.58 3.54 -0.35
CA ALA A 121 -7.54 4.52 -0.66
C ALA A 121 -6.21 3.85 -1.07
N GLY A 122 -5.81 2.78 -0.38
CA GLY A 122 -4.63 1.99 -0.73
C GLY A 122 -4.75 1.33 -2.10
N VAL A 123 -5.88 0.70 -2.40
CA VAL A 123 -6.14 0.09 -3.72
C VAL A 123 -6.17 1.16 -4.82
N ARG A 124 -6.77 2.32 -4.56
CA ARG A 124 -6.78 3.47 -5.48
C ARG A 124 -5.37 3.99 -5.79
N ALA A 125 -4.47 3.96 -4.82
CA ALA A 125 -3.08 4.39 -5.00
C ALA A 125 -2.20 3.33 -5.70
N ALA A 126 -2.67 2.09 -5.79
CA ALA A 126 -1.89 0.95 -6.28
C ALA A 126 -2.17 0.65 -7.75
N ASP A 127 -1.18 0.05 -8.41
CA ASP A 127 -1.30 -0.49 -9.76
C ASP A 127 -1.52 -2.02 -9.73
N ALA A 128 -1.28 -2.66 -8.59
CA ALA A 128 -1.50 -4.08 -8.36
C ALA A 128 -1.87 -4.38 -6.90
N ALA A 129 -2.46 -5.54 -6.65
CA ALA A 129 -2.83 -6.01 -5.32
C ALA A 129 -2.18 -7.35 -4.95
N LEU A 130 -1.54 -7.40 -3.78
CA LEU A 130 -1.00 -8.60 -3.17
C LEU A 130 -1.97 -9.08 -2.09
N PHE A 131 -2.71 -10.15 -2.38
CA PHE A 131 -3.66 -10.76 -1.46
C PHE A 131 -2.91 -11.61 -0.43
N VAL A 132 -3.01 -11.22 0.84
CA VAL A 132 -2.33 -11.83 1.96
C VAL A 132 -3.31 -12.72 2.71
N VAL A 133 -3.10 -14.03 2.65
CA VAL A 133 -3.96 -15.06 3.25
C VAL A 133 -3.17 -15.84 4.29
N SER A 134 -3.72 -16.01 5.48
CA SER A 134 -3.05 -16.77 6.54
C SER A 134 -3.24 -18.28 6.32
N ALA A 135 -2.16 -19.06 6.35
CA ALA A 135 -2.25 -20.52 6.37
C ALA A 135 -2.95 -21.07 7.63
N VAL A 136 -3.20 -20.23 8.63
CA VAL A 136 -3.85 -20.62 9.89
C VAL A 136 -5.32 -20.19 9.93
N ASP A 137 -5.61 -18.98 9.44
CA ASP A 137 -6.92 -18.34 9.61
C ASP A 137 -7.77 -18.44 8.32
N GLY A 138 -7.14 -18.71 7.17
CA GLY A 138 -7.80 -18.85 5.88
C GLY A 138 -8.20 -17.51 5.28
N ILE A 139 -9.27 -17.53 4.48
CA ILE A 139 -9.83 -16.39 3.77
C ILE A 139 -11.19 -16.00 4.34
N ASP A 140 -11.46 -14.70 4.47
CA ASP A 140 -12.76 -14.18 4.88
C ASP A 140 -13.57 -13.58 3.72
N ALA A 141 -14.86 -13.36 3.96
CA ALA A 141 -15.79 -12.85 2.94
C ALA A 141 -15.40 -11.44 2.44
N THR A 142 -14.81 -10.61 3.31
CA THR A 142 -14.34 -9.26 2.95
C THR A 142 -13.20 -9.35 1.92
N THR A 143 -12.24 -10.25 2.15
CA THR A 143 -11.13 -10.49 1.22
C THR A 143 -11.66 -11.03 -0.12
N THR A 144 -12.64 -11.93 -0.11
CA THR A 144 -13.30 -12.40 -1.35
C THR A 144 -14.02 -11.29 -2.10
N ALA A 145 -14.75 -10.40 -1.40
CA ALA A 145 -15.43 -9.27 -2.02
C ALA A 145 -14.43 -8.30 -2.69
N LEU A 146 -13.30 -8.03 -2.02
CA LEU A 146 -12.24 -7.18 -2.55
C LEU A 146 -11.52 -7.80 -3.75
N TRP A 147 -11.40 -9.13 -3.79
CA TRP A 147 -10.91 -9.83 -4.98
C TRP A 147 -11.78 -9.56 -6.20
N GLY A 148 -13.10 -9.67 -6.05
CA GLY A 148 -14.06 -9.37 -7.11
C GLY A 148 -14.09 -7.88 -7.48
N GLU A 149 -13.84 -6.98 -6.53
CA GLU A 149 -13.68 -5.54 -6.82
C GLU A 149 -12.46 -5.28 -7.72
N CYS A 150 -11.31 -5.85 -7.37
CA CYS A 150 -10.10 -5.80 -8.19
C CYS A 150 -10.31 -6.42 -9.58
N GLU A 151 -11.12 -7.49 -9.68
CA GLU A 151 -11.47 -8.12 -10.96
C GLU A 151 -12.22 -7.15 -11.89
N ARG A 152 -13.25 -6.46 -11.38
CA ARG A 152 -14.02 -5.49 -12.16
C ARG A 152 -13.17 -4.31 -12.63
N LEU A 153 -12.15 -3.94 -11.84
CA LEU A 153 -11.22 -2.86 -12.16
C LEU A 153 -10.04 -3.32 -13.03
N GLY A 154 -9.95 -4.61 -13.34
CA GLY A 154 -8.82 -5.17 -14.10
C GLY A 154 -7.50 -5.07 -13.34
N THR A 155 -7.52 -4.97 -12.01
CA THR A 155 -6.32 -4.80 -11.20
C THR A 155 -5.49 -6.10 -11.21
N PRO A 156 -4.22 -6.06 -11.62
CA PRO A 156 -3.25 -7.15 -11.50
C PRO A 156 -3.14 -7.66 -10.06
N ARG A 157 -3.06 -8.97 -9.88
CA ARG A 157 -3.16 -9.61 -8.55
C ARG A 157 -2.19 -10.78 -8.39
N ALA A 158 -1.72 -10.96 -7.16
CA ALA A 158 -1.02 -12.18 -6.73
C ALA A 158 -1.45 -12.55 -5.30
N VAL A 159 -1.14 -13.77 -4.86
CA VAL A 159 -1.48 -14.26 -3.53
C VAL A 159 -0.21 -14.63 -2.77
N VAL A 160 -0.13 -14.24 -1.51
CA VAL A 160 0.85 -14.75 -0.55
C VAL A 160 0.14 -15.48 0.57
N ILE A 161 0.51 -16.74 0.77
CA ILE A 161 0.04 -17.53 1.90
C ILE A 161 1.06 -17.40 3.02
N THR A 162 0.71 -16.68 4.07
CA THR A 162 1.61 -16.34 5.19
C THR A 162 1.53 -17.39 6.30
N ARG A 163 2.43 -17.26 7.29
CA ARG A 163 2.45 -18.07 8.53
C ARG A 163 2.60 -19.57 8.29
N VAL A 164 3.27 -19.96 7.21
CA VAL A 164 3.53 -21.38 6.88
C VAL A 164 4.50 -22.07 7.84
N ASP A 165 5.12 -21.31 8.74
CA ASP A 165 5.94 -21.77 9.86
C ASP A 165 5.10 -22.17 11.09
N HIS A 166 3.84 -21.76 11.15
CA HIS A 166 3.03 -21.95 12.35
C HIS A 166 2.60 -23.43 12.51
N PRO A 167 2.59 -24.02 13.72
CA PRO A 167 2.25 -25.45 13.90
C PRO A 167 0.84 -25.87 13.47
N ARG A 168 -0.09 -24.90 13.39
CA ARG A 168 -1.47 -25.09 12.89
C ARG A 168 -1.63 -24.69 11.41
N ALA A 169 -0.55 -24.39 10.70
CA ALA A 169 -0.63 -23.97 9.31
C ALA A 169 -1.08 -25.12 8.42
N ASP A 170 -2.08 -24.87 7.59
CA ASP A 170 -2.56 -25.75 6.54
C ASP A 170 -2.42 -25.01 5.20
N TYR A 171 -1.23 -25.11 4.61
CA TYR A 171 -0.95 -24.48 3.32
C TYR A 171 -1.84 -25.02 2.20
N ASP A 172 -2.03 -26.34 2.16
CA ASP A 172 -2.77 -27.00 1.08
C ASP A 172 -4.26 -26.63 1.17
N GLY A 173 -4.82 -26.61 2.38
CA GLY A 173 -6.18 -26.12 2.63
C GLY A 173 -6.36 -24.64 2.30
N ALA A 174 -5.40 -23.79 2.65
CA ALA A 174 -5.43 -22.36 2.33
C ALA A 174 -5.35 -22.10 0.82
N LEU A 175 -4.50 -22.84 0.09
CA LEU A 175 -4.40 -22.77 -1.37
C LEU A 175 -5.71 -23.20 -2.03
N ALA A 176 -6.28 -24.33 -1.60
CA ALA A 176 -7.56 -24.82 -2.12
C ALA A 176 -8.70 -23.83 -1.84
N ALA A 177 -8.72 -23.19 -0.66
CA ALA A 177 -9.70 -22.15 -0.34
C ALA A 177 -9.53 -20.91 -1.22
N CYS A 178 -8.29 -20.51 -1.52
CA CYS A 178 -8.03 -19.42 -2.47
C CYS A 178 -8.56 -19.78 -3.86
N GLN A 179 -8.24 -20.96 -4.39
CA GLN A 179 -8.72 -21.42 -5.69
C GLN A 179 -10.25 -21.45 -5.77
N GLN A 180 -10.90 -21.96 -4.72
CA GLN A 180 -12.36 -21.98 -4.65
C GLN A 180 -12.98 -20.58 -4.63
N ALA A 181 -12.34 -19.62 -3.94
CA ALA A 181 -12.87 -18.26 -3.78
C ALA A 181 -12.54 -17.34 -4.96
N PHE A 182 -11.39 -17.55 -5.61
CA PHE A 182 -10.79 -16.61 -6.56
C PHE A 182 -10.73 -17.14 -7.99
N GLY A 183 -10.86 -18.45 -8.20
CA GLY A 183 -10.83 -19.11 -9.50
C GLY A 183 -9.60 -20.01 -9.72
N ASP A 184 -9.68 -20.82 -10.78
CA ASP A 184 -8.70 -21.86 -11.09
C ASP A 184 -7.34 -21.32 -11.57
N SER A 185 -7.29 -20.06 -12.03
CA SER A 185 -6.04 -19.37 -12.41
C SER A 185 -5.17 -18.96 -11.20
N VAL A 186 -5.61 -19.25 -9.97
CA VAL A 186 -4.80 -19.11 -8.75
C VAL A 186 -3.93 -20.35 -8.56
N LEU A 187 -2.68 -20.25 -9.00
CA LEU A 187 -1.76 -21.39 -9.05
C LEU A 187 -0.45 -21.11 -8.29
N PRO A 188 0.10 -22.11 -7.57
CA PRO A 188 1.35 -21.94 -6.85
C PRO A 188 2.51 -21.76 -7.82
N LEU A 189 3.31 -20.72 -7.61
CA LEU A 189 4.62 -20.57 -8.28
C LEU A 189 5.72 -21.31 -7.49
N TYR A 190 5.53 -21.39 -6.17
CA TYR A 190 6.39 -22.12 -5.25
C TYR A 190 5.55 -23.00 -4.33
N VAL A 191 6.10 -24.14 -3.93
CA VAL A 191 5.49 -25.03 -2.92
C VAL A 191 6.40 -25.21 -1.70
N PRO A 192 5.85 -25.33 -0.48
CA PRO A 192 6.64 -25.55 0.72
C PRO A 192 7.41 -26.88 0.70
N VAL A 193 8.71 -26.83 0.98
CA VAL A 193 9.52 -28.01 1.27
C VAL A 193 9.52 -28.26 2.78
N ARG A 194 9.08 -29.44 3.20
CA ARG A 194 8.96 -29.81 4.62
C ARG A 194 9.95 -30.88 5.03
N THR A 195 10.68 -30.63 6.11
CA THR A 195 11.59 -31.59 6.75
C THR A 195 11.16 -31.78 8.20
N GLY A 196 10.87 -33.02 8.61
CA GLY A 196 10.44 -33.30 9.99
C GLY A 196 9.12 -32.63 10.40
N GLY A 197 8.28 -32.25 9.43
CA GLY A 197 7.01 -31.54 9.67
C GLY A 197 7.12 -30.01 9.66
N GLU A 198 8.33 -29.45 9.62
CA GLU A 198 8.56 -28.01 9.55
C GLU A 198 8.84 -27.56 8.11
N THR A 199 8.35 -26.37 7.74
CA THR A 199 8.65 -25.76 6.44
C THR A 199 10.07 -25.21 6.45
N THR A 200 10.96 -25.83 5.66
CA THR A 200 12.41 -25.55 5.63
C THR A 200 12.88 -24.91 4.33
N GLY A 201 12.05 -24.90 3.30
CA GLY A 201 12.39 -24.29 2.02
C GLY A 201 11.19 -24.08 1.11
N LEU A 202 11.47 -23.56 -0.07
CA LEU A 202 10.50 -23.37 -1.15
C LEU A 202 11.02 -24.00 -2.43
N LEU A 203 10.24 -24.87 -3.06
CA LEU A 203 10.52 -25.41 -4.38
C LEU A 203 9.86 -24.52 -5.43
N GLY A 204 10.67 -23.89 -6.30
CA GLY A 204 10.18 -23.16 -7.47
C GLY A 204 9.72 -24.13 -8.54
N LEU A 205 8.42 -24.10 -8.87
CA LEU A 205 7.83 -25.08 -9.79
C LEU A 205 8.27 -24.88 -11.25
N LEU A 206 8.68 -23.68 -11.65
CA LEU A 206 9.25 -23.44 -12.98
C LEU A 206 10.74 -23.79 -13.06
N THR A 207 11.50 -23.48 -12.01
CA THR A 207 12.96 -23.63 -12.01
C THR A 207 13.42 -25.03 -11.61
N GLY A 208 12.61 -25.78 -10.85
CA GLY A 208 13.01 -27.06 -10.26
C GLY A 208 14.05 -26.90 -9.14
N MET A 209 14.28 -25.67 -8.67
CA MET A 209 15.25 -25.35 -7.63
C MET A 209 14.57 -25.13 -6.27
N VAL A 210 15.23 -25.55 -5.20
CA VAL A 210 14.81 -25.31 -3.83
C VAL A 210 15.61 -24.14 -3.24
N SER A 211 14.89 -23.13 -2.75
CA SER A 211 15.41 -22.14 -1.81
C SER A 211 15.35 -22.71 -0.40
N ASP A 212 16.50 -23.10 0.13
CA ASP A 212 16.66 -23.77 1.42
C ASP A 212 17.02 -22.75 2.53
N TYR A 213 16.14 -22.67 3.53
CA TYR A 213 16.21 -21.78 4.69
C TYR A 213 16.63 -22.52 5.97
N SER A 214 17.00 -23.79 5.90
CA SER A 214 17.35 -24.62 7.08
C SER A 214 18.56 -24.10 7.87
N ALA A 215 19.43 -23.33 7.24
CA ALA A 215 20.59 -22.71 7.89
C ALA A 215 20.21 -21.56 8.85
N GLY A 216 18.97 -21.07 8.81
CA GLY A 216 18.54 -19.92 9.61
C GLY A 216 19.22 -18.61 9.23
N GLU A 217 19.89 -18.56 8.08
CA GLU A 217 20.54 -17.37 7.56
C GLU A 217 19.53 -16.44 6.86
N PRO A 218 19.80 -15.13 6.78
CA PRO A 218 18.90 -14.17 6.12
C PRO A 218 18.66 -14.46 4.64
N ARG A 219 19.58 -15.18 3.99
CA ARG A 219 19.51 -15.53 2.57
C ARG A 219 19.46 -17.04 2.44
N ALA A 220 18.49 -17.54 1.69
CA ALA A 220 18.41 -18.96 1.36
C ALA A 220 19.63 -19.40 0.54
N THR A 221 20.03 -20.66 0.76
CA THR A 221 20.92 -21.36 -0.17
C THR A 221 20.08 -22.01 -1.25
N THR A 222 20.59 -22.09 -2.47
CA THR A 222 19.86 -22.69 -3.60
C THR A 222 20.43 -24.05 -3.92
N ARG A 223 19.58 -25.06 -4.09
CA ARG A 223 19.95 -26.42 -4.50
C ARG A 223 18.93 -27.00 -5.47
N ASP A 224 19.32 -28.03 -6.21
CA ASP A 224 18.37 -28.81 -7.00
C ASP A 224 17.33 -29.49 -6.08
N ALA A 225 16.11 -29.62 -6.58
CA ALA A 225 15.10 -30.47 -5.96
C ALA A 225 15.55 -31.94 -6.00
N ASP A 226 15.35 -32.67 -4.90
CA ASP A 226 15.60 -34.10 -4.84
C ASP A 226 14.49 -34.90 -5.58
N PRO A 227 14.70 -36.21 -5.84
CA PRO A 227 13.70 -37.01 -6.55
C PRO A 227 12.32 -37.07 -5.86
N GLY A 228 12.28 -37.03 -4.53
CA GLY A 228 11.05 -37.02 -3.74
C GLY A 228 10.29 -35.71 -3.91
N GLU A 229 10.97 -34.59 -3.74
CA GLU A 229 10.44 -33.24 -3.93
C GLU A 229 9.92 -33.03 -5.36
N ARG A 230 10.64 -33.50 -6.38
CA ARG A 230 10.20 -33.45 -7.78
C ARG A 230 8.94 -34.27 -8.00
N SER A 231 8.94 -35.54 -7.59
CA SER A 231 7.77 -36.42 -7.77
C SER A 231 6.54 -35.91 -7.03
N GLY A 232 6.71 -35.33 -5.83
CA GLY A 232 5.61 -34.78 -5.03
C GLY A 232 4.99 -33.50 -5.60
N SER A 233 5.72 -32.79 -6.46
CA SER A 233 5.29 -31.51 -7.05
C SER A 233 4.92 -31.60 -8.53
N GLU A 234 5.05 -32.77 -9.15
CA GLU A 234 4.83 -32.99 -10.60
C GLU A 234 3.43 -32.52 -11.06
N THR A 235 2.38 -32.85 -10.31
CA THR A 235 1.00 -32.42 -10.63
C THR A 235 0.87 -30.89 -10.58
N ALA A 236 1.35 -30.25 -9.51
CA ALA A 236 1.25 -28.80 -9.36
C ALA A 236 2.10 -28.07 -10.41
N ARG A 237 3.27 -28.62 -10.75
CA ARG A 237 4.12 -28.11 -11.83
C ARG A 237 3.42 -28.21 -13.18
N GLY A 238 2.79 -29.34 -13.50
CA GLY A 238 2.04 -29.52 -14.75
C GLY A 238 0.90 -28.51 -14.88
N GLN A 239 0.09 -28.37 -13.83
CA GLN A 239 -1.00 -27.38 -13.78
C GLN A 239 -0.51 -25.95 -13.96
N LEU A 240 0.62 -25.59 -13.33
CA LEU A 240 1.24 -24.28 -13.48
C LEU A 240 1.64 -24.02 -14.93
N ILE A 241 2.34 -24.95 -15.58
CA ILE A 241 2.79 -24.80 -16.96
C ILE A 241 1.59 -24.69 -17.90
N GLU A 242 0.61 -25.59 -17.76
CA GLU A 242 -0.61 -25.56 -18.57
C GLU A 242 -1.36 -24.24 -18.42
N GLY A 243 -1.50 -23.75 -17.18
CA GLY A 243 -2.14 -22.47 -16.90
C GLY A 243 -1.39 -21.27 -17.50
N ILE A 244 -0.05 -21.27 -17.49
CA ILE A 244 0.75 -20.23 -18.13
C ILE A 244 0.60 -20.28 -19.65
N ILE A 245 0.74 -21.47 -20.24
CA ILE A 245 0.66 -21.66 -21.70
C ILE A 245 -0.73 -21.27 -22.23
N ALA A 246 -1.80 -21.52 -21.47
CA ALA A 246 -3.15 -21.12 -21.84
C ALA A 246 -3.32 -19.60 -22.02
N GLU A 247 -2.47 -18.80 -21.38
CA GLU A 247 -2.46 -17.34 -21.45
C GLU A 247 -1.47 -16.78 -22.49
N SER A 248 -0.68 -17.67 -23.12
CA SER A 248 0.32 -17.29 -24.12
C SER A 248 -0.30 -16.89 -25.45
N GLU A 249 0.38 -15.99 -26.18
CA GLU A 249 0.02 -15.65 -27.55
C GLU A 249 0.51 -16.69 -28.58
N ASP A 250 1.44 -17.58 -28.20
CA ASP A 250 1.89 -18.68 -29.05
C ASP A 250 0.97 -19.89 -28.88
N GLU A 251 -0.01 -19.99 -29.78
CA GLU A 251 -0.98 -21.10 -29.86
C GLU A 251 -0.32 -22.49 -30.01
N THR A 252 0.96 -22.56 -30.41
CA THR A 252 1.67 -23.84 -30.60
C THR A 252 2.31 -24.40 -29.33
N LEU A 253 2.45 -23.60 -28.27
CA LEU A 253 3.12 -24.01 -27.03
C LEU A 253 2.42 -25.19 -26.35
N MET A 254 1.08 -25.22 -26.37
CA MET A 254 0.31 -26.29 -25.75
C MET A 254 0.56 -27.64 -26.44
N ASP A 255 0.50 -27.66 -27.77
CA ASP A 255 0.74 -28.87 -28.56
C ASP A 255 2.18 -29.40 -28.38
N ARG A 256 3.16 -28.50 -28.30
CA ARG A 256 4.56 -28.83 -28.05
C ARG A 256 4.76 -29.44 -26.67
N TYR A 257 4.20 -28.81 -25.63
CA TYR A 257 4.26 -29.30 -24.26
C TYR A 257 3.58 -30.68 -24.10
N LEU A 258 2.37 -30.85 -24.64
CA LEU A 258 1.67 -32.15 -24.65
C LEU A 258 2.39 -33.21 -25.50
N GLY A 259 3.15 -32.79 -26.51
CA GLY A 259 4.06 -33.62 -27.30
C GLY A 259 5.32 -34.08 -26.55
N GLY A 260 5.51 -33.62 -25.31
CA GLY A 260 6.67 -33.95 -24.48
C GLY A 260 7.90 -33.07 -24.73
N GLU A 261 7.73 -31.93 -25.40
CA GLU A 261 8.81 -30.95 -25.54
C GLU A 261 9.05 -30.23 -24.20
N ASP A 262 10.33 -30.08 -23.84
CA ASP A 262 10.73 -29.28 -22.67
C ASP A 262 10.73 -27.79 -23.05
N ILE A 263 9.77 -27.05 -22.50
CA ILE A 263 9.60 -25.62 -22.79
C ILE A 263 10.58 -24.81 -21.95
N ASP A 264 11.29 -23.88 -22.61
CA ASP A 264 12.24 -23.00 -21.95
C ASP A 264 11.57 -22.17 -20.83
N ALA A 265 12.18 -22.15 -19.65
CA ALA A 265 11.66 -21.44 -18.50
C ALA A 265 11.57 -19.93 -18.74
N ASP A 266 12.46 -19.34 -19.53
CA ASP A 266 12.42 -17.90 -19.83
C ASP A 266 11.19 -17.53 -20.66
N VAL A 267 10.74 -18.43 -21.55
CA VAL A 267 9.49 -18.26 -22.32
C VAL A 267 8.29 -18.30 -21.38
N LEU A 268 8.21 -19.31 -20.51
CA LEU A 268 7.13 -19.43 -19.53
C LEU A 268 7.07 -18.24 -18.56
N VAL A 269 8.23 -17.71 -18.16
CA VAL A 269 8.28 -16.55 -17.27
C VAL A 269 7.79 -15.29 -17.97
N ALA A 270 8.12 -15.07 -19.24
CA ALA A 270 7.61 -13.93 -20.00
C ALA A 270 6.08 -13.99 -20.19
N ASP A 271 5.54 -15.18 -20.48
CA ASP A 271 4.10 -15.41 -20.59
C ASP A 271 3.40 -15.19 -19.24
N LEU A 272 3.99 -15.70 -18.14
CA LEU A 272 3.50 -15.48 -16.78
C LEU A 272 3.46 -13.98 -16.42
N GLU A 273 4.54 -13.23 -16.66
CA GLU A 273 4.59 -11.79 -16.40
C GLU A 273 3.48 -11.05 -17.14
N THR A 274 3.26 -11.41 -18.42
CA THR A 274 2.18 -10.85 -19.25
C THR A 274 0.79 -11.19 -18.71
N ALA A 275 0.55 -12.45 -18.33
CA ALA A 275 -0.73 -12.90 -17.82
C ALA A 275 -1.09 -12.28 -16.45
N VAL A 276 -0.09 -12.07 -15.59
CA VAL A 276 -0.27 -11.34 -14.32
C VAL A 276 -0.60 -9.87 -14.56
N ALA A 277 0.12 -9.21 -15.47
CA ALA A 277 -0.14 -7.81 -15.82
C ALA A 277 -1.54 -7.62 -16.43
N ARG A 278 -2.05 -8.61 -17.17
CA ARG A 278 -3.42 -8.63 -17.72
C ARG A 278 -4.49 -8.99 -16.67
N GLY A 279 -4.09 -9.51 -15.51
CA GLY A 279 -5.00 -9.96 -14.47
C GLY A 279 -5.78 -11.23 -14.85
N SER A 280 -5.21 -12.11 -15.69
CA SER A 280 -5.79 -13.41 -16.06
C SER A 280 -5.11 -14.60 -15.36
N PHE A 281 -3.91 -14.39 -14.82
CA PHE A 281 -3.17 -15.38 -14.03
C PHE A 281 -2.76 -14.81 -12.67
N PHE A 282 -2.81 -15.63 -11.61
CA PHE A 282 -2.60 -15.16 -10.24
C PHE A 282 -1.64 -16.08 -9.46
N PRO A 283 -0.33 -15.74 -9.38
CA PRO A 283 0.67 -16.60 -8.76
C PRO A 283 0.51 -16.62 -7.23
N VAL A 284 0.69 -17.80 -6.64
CA VAL A 284 0.70 -18.01 -5.19
C VAL A 284 2.11 -18.26 -4.68
N LEU A 285 2.50 -17.56 -3.61
CA LEU A 285 3.77 -17.71 -2.92
C LEU A 285 3.58 -18.01 -1.42
N PRO A 286 4.13 -19.11 -0.88
CA PRO A 286 4.17 -19.34 0.56
C PRO A 286 5.25 -18.47 1.23
N THR A 287 4.93 -17.86 2.37
CA THR A 287 5.84 -16.96 3.09
C THR A 287 5.76 -17.12 4.61
N SER A 288 6.84 -16.76 5.29
CA SER A 288 6.88 -16.61 6.75
C SER A 288 7.60 -15.33 7.14
N ALA A 289 6.87 -14.42 7.78
CA ALA A 289 7.47 -13.22 8.35
C ALA A 289 8.42 -13.54 9.51
N ILE A 290 8.22 -14.65 10.22
CA ILE A 290 9.05 -15.05 11.37
C ILE A 290 10.39 -15.56 10.87
N THR A 291 10.39 -16.58 10.01
CA THR A 291 11.62 -17.22 9.53
C THR A 291 12.30 -16.44 8.40
N GLY A 292 11.56 -15.58 7.68
CA GLY A 292 12.04 -14.89 6.48
C GLY A 292 11.88 -15.72 5.20
N LEU A 293 11.30 -16.92 5.28
CA LEU A 293 11.02 -17.79 4.14
C LEU A 293 10.11 -17.08 3.13
N GLY A 294 10.48 -17.13 1.85
CA GLY A 294 9.73 -16.52 0.75
C GLY A 294 10.00 -15.03 0.53
N THR A 295 10.80 -14.37 1.36
CA THR A 295 11.05 -12.92 1.21
C THR A 295 11.86 -12.59 -0.05
N ALA A 296 12.81 -13.44 -0.44
CA ALA A 296 13.64 -13.22 -1.63
C ALA A 296 12.82 -13.42 -2.91
N GLU A 297 11.99 -14.46 -2.94
CA GLU A 297 11.07 -14.79 -4.03
C GLU A 297 10.01 -13.70 -4.17
N LEU A 298 9.47 -13.20 -3.06
CA LEU A 298 8.50 -12.11 -3.08
C LEU A 298 9.11 -10.82 -3.65
N MET A 299 10.35 -10.47 -3.30
CA MET A 299 11.03 -9.32 -3.90
C MET A 299 11.20 -9.45 -5.43
N GLN A 300 11.39 -10.67 -5.93
CA GLN A 300 11.45 -10.92 -7.38
C GLN A 300 10.06 -10.75 -8.02
N ILE A 301 9.01 -11.33 -7.43
CA ILE A 301 7.63 -11.16 -7.90
C ILE A 301 7.22 -9.68 -7.88
N LEU A 302 7.55 -8.94 -6.82
CA LEU A 302 7.22 -7.52 -6.70
C LEU A 302 7.86 -6.66 -7.79
N THR A 303 9.03 -7.04 -8.30
CA THR A 303 9.77 -6.27 -9.31
C THR A 303 9.48 -6.70 -10.74
N ARG A 304 9.23 -7.99 -10.96
CA ARG A 304 9.05 -8.58 -12.29
C ARG A 304 7.62 -8.98 -12.61
N GLY A 305 6.89 -9.50 -11.62
CA GLY A 305 5.54 -10.04 -11.82
C GLY A 305 4.44 -8.98 -11.83
N PHE A 306 4.64 -7.83 -11.20
CA PHE A 306 3.67 -6.73 -11.23
C PHE A 306 4.02 -5.70 -12.30
N PRO A 307 3.01 -5.06 -12.92
CA PRO A 307 3.23 -4.06 -13.97
C PRO A 307 3.76 -2.75 -13.39
N SER A 308 4.40 -1.99 -14.27
CA SER A 308 4.71 -0.60 -14.02
C SER A 308 3.48 0.29 -14.25
N PRO A 309 3.42 1.48 -13.61
CA PRO A 309 2.35 2.45 -13.82
C PRO A 309 2.05 2.83 -15.29
N VAL A 310 3.00 2.65 -16.22
CA VAL A 310 2.76 2.99 -17.64
C VAL A 310 1.90 1.96 -18.36
N GLU A 311 1.78 0.76 -17.79
CA GLU A 311 0.99 -0.35 -18.31
C GLU A 311 -0.44 -0.35 -17.74
N CYS A 312 -0.75 0.57 -16.83
CA CYS A 312 -2.03 0.66 -16.13
C CYS A 312 -2.90 1.81 -16.65
N GLY A 313 -4.21 1.64 -16.54
CA GLY A 313 -5.17 2.71 -16.85
C GLY A 313 -5.06 3.87 -15.85
N LEU A 314 -5.35 5.09 -16.32
CA LEU A 314 -5.46 6.27 -15.47
C LEU A 314 -6.94 6.56 -15.18
N PRO A 315 -7.27 7.20 -14.04
CA PRO A 315 -8.62 7.69 -13.79
C PRO A 315 -9.05 8.70 -14.86
N ASP A 316 -10.36 8.74 -15.12
CA ASP A 316 -10.95 9.79 -15.96
C ASP A 316 -10.67 11.18 -15.38
N VAL A 317 -10.55 12.16 -16.29
CA VAL A 317 -10.17 13.54 -15.94
C VAL A 317 -11.15 14.52 -16.55
N THR A 318 -11.57 15.52 -15.77
CA THR A 318 -12.37 16.66 -16.23
C THR A 318 -11.66 17.98 -15.94
N ASP A 319 -12.13 19.05 -16.58
CA ASP A 319 -11.88 20.41 -16.10
C ASP A 319 -12.78 20.74 -14.88
N LEU A 320 -12.62 21.95 -14.31
CA LEU A 320 -13.42 22.43 -13.18
C LEU A 320 -14.91 22.63 -13.51
N ALA A 321 -15.29 22.64 -14.79
CA ALA A 321 -16.68 22.74 -15.23
C ALA A 321 -17.32 21.36 -15.44
N GLY A 322 -16.58 20.28 -15.22
CA GLY A 322 -17.01 18.90 -15.42
C GLY A 322 -16.97 18.43 -16.87
N ALA A 323 -16.37 19.19 -17.78
CA ALA A 323 -16.18 18.74 -19.17
C ALA A 323 -14.98 17.78 -19.25
N PRO A 324 -15.07 16.67 -20.02
CA PRO A 324 -13.95 15.76 -20.18
C PRO A 324 -12.68 16.48 -20.67
N ALA A 325 -11.58 16.29 -19.95
CA ALA A 325 -10.27 16.81 -20.32
C ALA A 325 -9.59 15.88 -21.34
N ALA A 326 -8.46 16.32 -21.88
CA ALA A 326 -7.63 15.45 -22.72
C ALA A 326 -7.14 14.25 -21.90
N ALA A 327 -7.14 13.06 -22.52
CA ALA A 327 -6.63 11.85 -21.90
C ALA A 327 -5.18 12.06 -21.44
N LEU A 328 -4.91 11.75 -20.18
CA LEU A 328 -3.57 11.81 -19.62
C LEU A 328 -2.83 10.49 -19.90
N ALA A 329 -1.51 10.58 -19.92
CA ALA A 329 -0.62 9.44 -19.88
C ALA A 329 0.25 9.52 -18.61
N CYS A 330 0.82 8.39 -18.21
CA CYS A 330 1.84 8.32 -17.16
C CYS A 330 3.18 8.91 -17.66
N ASP A 331 3.16 10.19 -18.04
CA ASP A 331 4.28 10.93 -18.61
C ASP A 331 4.78 11.98 -17.60
N PRO A 332 6.05 11.89 -17.13
CA PRO A 332 6.65 12.88 -16.24
C PRO A 332 6.69 14.31 -16.80
N ALA A 333 6.65 14.47 -18.13
CA ALA A 333 6.63 15.76 -18.81
C ALA A 333 5.21 16.25 -19.18
N GLY A 334 4.19 15.44 -18.90
CA GLY A 334 2.79 15.76 -19.16
C GLY A 334 2.19 16.77 -18.17
N PRO A 335 0.91 17.13 -18.35
CA PRO A 335 0.16 17.95 -17.39
C PRO A 335 0.16 17.31 -16.00
N LEU A 336 0.35 18.11 -14.95
CA LEU A 336 0.31 17.59 -13.59
C LEU A 336 -1.12 17.18 -13.23
N ALA A 337 -1.29 15.92 -12.85
CA ALA A 337 -2.49 15.40 -12.21
C ALA A 337 -2.07 14.36 -11.15
N ALA A 338 -2.34 14.68 -9.90
CA ALA A 338 -2.06 13.84 -8.75
C ALA A 338 -3.26 13.84 -7.82
N GLU A 339 -3.41 12.79 -7.01
CA GLU A 339 -4.55 12.61 -6.11
C GLU A 339 -4.05 12.44 -4.68
N VAL A 340 -4.69 13.13 -3.73
CA VAL A 340 -4.46 12.94 -2.31
C VAL A 340 -5.25 11.72 -1.85
N VAL A 341 -4.55 10.60 -1.66
CA VAL A 341 -5.18 9.33 -1.27
C VAL A 341 -5.36 9.20 0.24
N ARG A 342 -4.61 9.98 1.03
CA ARG A 342 -4.76 10.01 2.50
C ARG A 342 -4.20 11.29 3.08
N THR A 343 -4.90 11.88 4.04
CA THR A 343 -4.46 13.06 4.78
C THR A 343 -4.32 12.76 6.25
N THR A 344 -3.16 13.09 6.83
CA THR A 344 -2.91 13.01 8.27
C THR A 344 -2.52 14.36 8.84
N ILE A 345 -2.72 14.54 10.14
CA ILE A 345 -2.34 15.77 10.84
C ILE A 345 -1.12 15.49 11.69
N ASP A 346 0.03 15.99 11.26
CA ASP A 346 1.26 15.98 12.04
C ASP A 346 1.30 17.20 13.00
N PRO A 347 1.72 17.03 14.26
CA PRO A 347 1.76 18.12 15.24
C PRO A 347 2.66 19.30 14.86
N PHE A 348 3.66 19.08 14.00
CA PHE A 348 4.68 20.07 13.63
C PHE A 348 4.53 20.54 12.18
N LEU A 349 4.17 19.63 11.27
CA LEU A 349 4.07 19.88 9.84
C LEU A 349 2.65 20.23 9.38
N GLY A 350 1.65 20.09 10.25
CA GLY A 350 0.24 20.27 9.89
C GLY A 350 -0.25 19.12 9.01
N ARG A 351 -1.00 19.41 7.96
CA ARG A 351 -1.48 18.38 7.03
C ARG A 351 -0.30 17.74 6.28
N VAL A 352 -0.24 16.42 6.32
CA VAL A 352 0.66 15.57 5.53
C VAL A 352 -0.21 14.67 4.66
N CYS A 353 -0.15 14.92 3.35
CA CYS A 353 -0.98 14.31 2.33
C CYS A 353 -0.16 13.24 1.60
N LEU A 354 -0.56 11.99 1.66
CA LEU A 354 -0.04 10.95 0.79
C LEU A 354 -0.67 11.14 -0.59
N THR A 355 0.18 11.26 -1.62
CA THR A 355 -0.24 11.71 -2.95
C THR A 355 0.30 10.77 -4.03
N ARG A 356 -0.62 10.24 -4.86
CA ARG A 356 -0.31 9.45 -6.06
C ARG A 356 -0.22 10.38 -7.27
N VAL A 357 0.89 10.36 -8.01
CA VAL A 357 1.07 11.20 -9.21
C VAL A 357 0.72 10.40 -10.46
N PHE A 358 -0.42 10.67 -11.09
CA PHE A 358 -0.83 9.95 -12.30
C PHE A 358 -0.16 10.49 -13.57
N SER A 359 0.03 11.82 -13.66
CA SER A 359 0.71 12.48 -14.78
C SER A 359 1.52 13.69 -14.33
N GLY A 360 2.54 14.05 -15.09
CA GLY A 360 3.46 15.14 -14.77
C GLY A 360 4.45 14.80 -13.65
N THR A 361 5.02 15.83 -13.02
CA THR A 361 5.99 15.67 -11.92
C THR A 361 5.74 16.68 -10.82
N LEU A 362 5.61 16.24 -9.57
CA LEU A 362 5.61 17.12 -8.41
C LEU A 362 7.04 17.57 -8.11
N ARG A 363 7.23 18.89 -7.98
CA ARG A 363 8.50 19.52 -7.56
C ARG A 363 8.23 20.60 -6.53
N GLU A 364 9.19 20.79 -5.64
CA GLU A 364 9.14 21.93 -4.70
C GLU A 364 9.12 23.26 -5.46
N ASP A 365 8.55 24.28 -4.81
CA ASP A 365 8.37 25.63 -5.32
C ASP A 365 7.51 25.73 -6.60
N THR A 366 6.77 24.68 -6.93
CA THR A 366 5.84 24.68 -8.07
C THR A 366 4.47 25.20 -7.63
N PRO A 367 3.88 26.18 -8.36
CA PRO A 367 2.49 26.57 -8.14
C PRO A 367 1.56 25.46 -8.61
N VAL A 368 0.61 25.09 -7.77
CA VAL A 368 -0.37 24.03 -8.03
C VAL A 368 -1.77 24.53 -7.75
N HIS A 369 -2.73 23.84 -8.34
CA HIS A 369 -4.14 23.98 -8.01
C HIS A 369 -4.58 22.75 -7.21
N VAL A 370 -5.21 22.97 -6.06
CA VAL A 370 -5.86 21.93 -5.27
C VAL A 370 -7.36 22.07 -5.46
N GLY A 371 -7.99 21.05 -6.02
CA GLY A 371 -9.42 21.02 -6.30
C GLY A 371 -10.05 19.76 -5.73
N GLY A 372 -11.11 19.93 -4.94
CA GLY A 372 -11.91 18.84 -4.37
C GLY A 372 -13.35 19.02 -4.76
N HIS A 373 -13.91 18.12 -5.57
CA HIS A 373 -15.30 18.21 -6.05
C HIS A 373 -15.97 16.83 -5.99
N GLY A 374 -17.28 16.81 -5.80
CA GLY A 374 -18.07 15.58 -5.92
C GLY A 374 -18.08 14.67 -4.69
N LEU A 375 -17.64 15.18 -3.54
CA LEU A 375 -17.68 14.52 -2.23
C LEU A 375 -18.49 15.34 -1.18
N THR A 376 -19.28 16.31 -1.64
CA THR A 376 -20.06 17.21 -0.76
C THR A 376 -21.05 16.46 0.15
N ASP A 377 -21.65 15.38 -0.33
CA ASP A 377 -22.55 14.51 0.44
C ASP A 377 -21.85 13.73 1.58
N ARG A 378 -20.51 13.67 1.53
CA ARG A 378 -19.63 13.11 2.57
C ARG A 378 -19.06 14.18 3.51
N GLY A 379 -19.46 15.44 3.37
CA GLY A 379 -18.97 16.54 4.21
C GLY A 379 -17.68 17.18 3.71
N HIS A 380 -17.20 16.77 2.53
CA HIS A 380 -16.07 17.37 1.85
C HIS A 380 -16.59 18.42 0.85
N GLN A 381 -16.64 19.69 1.29
CA GLN A 381 -17.20 20.76 0.47
C GLN A 381 -16.38 20.98 -0.80
N ASP A 382 -17.07 21.31 -1.89
CA ASP A 382 -16.38 21.64 -3.13
C ASP A 382 -15.49 22.88 -2.91
N HIS A 383 -14.23 22.79 -3.33
CA HIS A 383 -13.24 23.86 -3.13
C HIS A 383 -12.18 23.87 -4.23
N ASP A 384 -11.63 25.07 -4.46
CA ASP A 384 -10.61 25.34 -5.46
C ASP A 384 -9.60 26.36 -4.90
N THR A 385 -8.36 25.93 -4.67
CA THR A 385 -7.33 26.77 -4.06
C THR A 385 -6.00 26.65 -4.79
N ASP A 386 -5.46 27.79 -5.21
CA ASP A 386 -4.07 27.87 -5.68
C ASP A 386 -3.10 27.87 -4.50
N GLU A 387 -2.18 26.91 -4.50
CA GLU A 387 -1.15 26.78 -3.49
C GLU A 387 0.25 26.63 -4.11
N ARG A 388 1.27 26.51 -3.27
CA ARG A 388 2.64 26.25 -3.70
C ARG A 388 3.19 25.06 -2.93
N LEU A 389 3.68 24.07 -3.66
CA LEU A 389 4.34 22.92 -3.06
C LEU A 389 5.62 23.36 -2.37
N THR A 390 5.77 23.01 -1.09
CA THR A 390 6.96 23.41 -0.30
C THR A 390 7.83 22.23 0.10
N HIS A 391 7.21 21.09 0.43
CA HIS A 391 7.94 19.94 0.94
C HIS A 391 7.42 18.62 0.38
N LEU A 392 8.33 17.87 -0.23
CA LEU A 392 8.09 16.50 -0.69
C LEU A 392 8.91 15.50 0.13
N TYR A 393 8.31 14.36 0.43
CA TYR A 393 8.91 13.31 1.23
C TYR A 393 8.61 11.90 0.68
N SER A 394 9.55 10.99 0.90
CA SER A 394 9.37 9.54 0.80
C SER A 394 9.21 9.00 2.23
N PRO A 395 7.99 8.64 2.64
CA PRO A 395 7.73 8.18 4.01
C PRO A 395 8.42 6.84 4.30
N LEU A 396 8.67 6.58 5.58
CA LEU A 396 9.02 5.27 6.13
C LEU A 396 8.54 5.23 7.57
N GLY A 397 7.29 4.80 7.75
CA GLY A 397 6.57 4.98 9.01
C GLY A 397 6.46 6.47 9.38
N ALA A 398 6.72 6.80 10.65
CA ALA A 398 6.75 8.17 11.15
C ALA A 398 7.88 9.04 10.55
N ASN A 399 8.87 8.46 9.87
CA ASN A 399 10.00 9.21 9.32
C ASN A 399 9.68 9.74 7.92
N LEU A 400 9.61 11.06 7.78
CA LEU A 400 9.47 11.73 6.48
C LEU A 400 10.85 12.10 5.92
N ARG A 401 11.33 11.32 4.93
CA ARG A 401 12.64 11.52 4.31
C ARG A 401 12.51 12.42 3.08
N PRO A 402 13.21 13.56 3.00
CA PRO A 402 12.99 14.53 1.93
C PRO A 402 13.39 13.96 0.56
N VAL A 403 12.64 14.34 -0.48
CA VAL A 403 12.95 14.03 -1.89
C VAL A 403 12.82 15.30 -2.74
N ALA A 404 13.57 15.36 -3.85
CA ALA A 404 13.55 16.53 -4.73
C ALA A 404 12.33 16.58 -5.65
N HIS A 405 11.75 15.41 -5.96
CA HIS A 405 10.62 15.29 -6.88
C HIS A 405 9.87 13.97 -6.70
N CYS A 406 8.68 13.90 -7.29
CA CYS A 406 7.88 12.69 -7.45
C CYS A 406 7.34 12.67 -8.89
N VAL A 407 7.80 11.72 -9.71
CA VAL A 407 7.42 11.61 -11.13
C VAL A 407 6.06 10.92 -11.28
N ALA A 408 5.45 11.05 -12.46
CA ALA A 408 4.30 10.23 -12.87
C ALA A 408 4.57 8.75 -12.56
N GLY A 409 3.55 8.08 -12.05
CA GLY A 409 3.68 6.69 -11.60
C GLY A 409 4.06 6.53 -10.13
N ASP A 410 4.66 7.53 -9.49
CA ASP A 410 5.18 7.41 -8.11
C ASP A 410 4.21 7.96 -7.04
N ILE A 411 4.50 7.66 -5.77
CA ILE A 411 3.78 8.10 -4.58
C ILE A 411 4.76 8.82 -3.64
N CYS A 412 4.33 9.96 -3.11
CA CYS A 412 5.07 10.72 -2.11
C CYS A 412 4.14 11.30 -1.04
N ALA A 413 4.72 11.76 0.07
CA ALA A 413 4.03 12.60 1.03
C ALA A 413 4.32 14.08 0.76
N VAL A 414 3.28 14.89 0.70
CA VAL A 414 3.32 16.34 0.57
C VAL A 414 2.93 16.97 1.90
N ALA A 415 3.74 17.88 2.43
CA ALA A 415 3.40 18.61 3.65
C ALA A 415 3.13 20.09 3.37
N LYS A 416 2.39 20.72 4.29
CA LYS A 416 2.05 22.16 4.25
C LYS A 416 1.24 22.59 3.02
N LEU A 417 0.38 21.71 2.51
CA LEU A 417 -0.78 22.12 1.71
C LEU A 417 -1.95 22.36 2.68
N GLY A 418 -2.47 23.60 2.69
CA GLY A 418 -3.43 24.04 3.69
C GLY A 418 -4.84 23.52 3.44
N SER A 419 -5.26 23.53 2.17
CA SER A 419 -6.60 23.14 1.72
C SER A 419 -6.72 21.65 1.38
N ALA A 420 -5.59 20.98 1.11
CA ALA A 420 -5.61 19.60 0.62
C ALA A 420 -6.25 18.60 1.62
N GLU A 421 -7.18 17.82 1.11
CA GLU A 421 -7.98 16.82 1.79
C GLU A 421 -7.97 15.49 1.04
N THR A 422 -8.34 14.40 1.73
CA THR A 422 -8.39 13.07 1.11
C THR A 422 -9.46 13.05 0.02
N GLY A 423 -9.08 12.72 -1.21
CA GLY A 423 -9.93 12.78 -2.39
C GLY A 423 -9.60 13.94 -3.33
N ASP A 424 -8.82 14.93 -2.89
CA ASP A 424 -8.49 16.08 -3.70
C ASP A 424 -7.56 15.77 -4.87
N THR A 425 -7.75 16.49 -5.96
CA THR A 425 -6.83 16.53 -7.10
C THR A 425 -5.84 17.69 -6.93
N ILE A 426 -4.54 17.39 -7.06
CA ILE A 426 -3.46 18.36 -7.20
C ILE A 426 -3.07 18.41 -8.68
N SER A 427 -3.31 19.55 -9.31
CA SER A 427 -3.04 19.77 -10.74
C SER A 427 -2.18 21.02 -10.98
N GLY A 428 -1.78 21.22 -12.24
CA GLY A 428 -1.04 22.42 -12.64
C GLY A 428 -1.91 23.67 -12.50
N LYS A 429 -1.38 24.75 -11.93
CA LYS A 429 -2.15 26.01 -11.75
C LYS A 429 -2.77 26.54 -13.04
N ASP A 430 -2.02 26.47 -14.14
CA ASP A 430 -2.46 27.03 -15.44
C ASP A 430 -3.42 26.10 -16.19
N GLN A 431 -3.54 24.84 -15.74
CA GLN A 431 -4.46 23.84 -16.27
C GLN A 431 -5.06 23.04 -15.11
N PRO A 432 -6.02 23.63 -14.36
CA PRO A 432 -6.73 22.93 -13.30
C PRO A 432 -7.50 21.72 -13.84
N LEU A 433 -7.37 20.59 -13.16
CA LEU A 433 -7.98 19.32 -13.51
C LEU A 433 -8.62 18.69 -12.26
N LEU A 434 -9.63 17.85 -12.49
CA LEU A 434 -10.26 16.99 -11.48
C LEU A 434 -10.18 15.54 -11.93
N LEU A 435 -9.68 14.68 -11.06
CA LEU A 435 -9.72 13.23 -11.23
C LEU A 435 -11.10 12.71 -10.82
N ALA A 436 -11.62 11.71 -11.54
CA ALA A 436 -12.84 11.03 -11.16
C ALA A 436 -12.68 10.41 -9.77
N THR A 437 -13.62 10.72 -8.87
CA THR A 437 -13.61 10.21 -7.49
C THR A 437 -13.72 8.69 -7.46
N TRP A 438 -13.11 8.06 -6.46
CA TRP A 438 -13.31 6.62 -6.22
C TRP A 438 -14.50 6.35 -5.31
N GLU A 439 -15.03 5.14 -5.38
CA GLU A 439 -16.22 4.77 -4.62
C GLU A 439 -15.91 4.64 -3.13
N MET A 440 -16.38 5.61 -2.34
CA MET A 440 -16.27 5.60 -0.89
C MET A 440 -17.44 4.83 -0.24
N PRO A 441 -17.17 4.01 0.78
CA PRO A 441 -18.21 3.31 1.54
C PRO A 441 -19.07 4.32 2.32
N GLU A 442 -20.33 3.98 2.57
CA GLU A 442 -21.22 4.80 3.39
C GLU A 442 -21.06 4.45 4.88
N PRO A 443 -20.87 5.42 5.79
CA PRO A 443 -20.84 5.15 7.22
C PRO A 443 -22.24 4.84 7.75
N LEU A 444 -22.40 3.68 8.37
CA LEU A 444 -23.69 3.15 8.80
C LEU A 444 -23.93 3.25 10.32
N MET A 445 -22.93 3.66 11.11
CA MET A 445 -23.03 3.72 12.57
C MET A 445 -23.08 5.18 13.06
N PRO A 446 -24.24 5.69 13.49
CA PRO A 446 -24.34 7.01 14.11
C PRO A 446 -23.96 6.98 15.59
N VAL A 447 -23.13 7.94 16.02
CA VAL A 447 -22.73 8.15 17.42
C VAL A 447 -23.00 9.60 17.80
N ALA A 448 -23.83 9.82 18.82
CA ALA A 448 -24.03 11.16 19.37
C ALA A 448 -22.82 11.55 20.21
N VAL A 449 -22.21 12.70 19.92
CA VAL A 449 -21.04 13.21 20.63
C VAL A 449 -21.41 14.50 21.35
N GLU A 450 -21.06 14.58 22.62
CA GLU A 450 -21.24 15.78 23.45
C GLU A 450 -19.90 16.26 24.01
N ALA A 451 -19.76 17.57 24.11
CA ALA A 451 -18.62 18.17 24.77
C ALA A 451 -18.78 18.04 26.30
N ASP A 452 -17.69 17.73 27.01
CA ASP A 452 -17.70 17.63 28.49
C ASP A 452 -18.13 18.97 29.14
N SER A 453 -17.81 20.09 28.49
CA SER A 453 -18.24 21.42 28.90
C SER A 453 -18.75 22.26 27.73
N ARG A 454 -19.63 23.23 28.02
CA ARG A 454 -20.13 24.19 27.01
C ARG A 454 -19.02 24.99 26.33
N SER A 455 -17.90 25.24 27.03
CA SER A 455 -16.75 25.93 26.44
C SER A 455 -16.02 25.11 25.39
N ASP A 456 -16.21 23.79 25.39
CA ASP A 456 -15.52 22.88 24.47
C ASP A 456 -16.34 22.57 23.20
N GLU A 457 -17.62 22.98 23.12
CA GLU A 457 -18.51 22.70 21.98
C GLU A 457 -17.90 23.13 20.63
N ASP A 458 -17.43 24.38 20.58
CA ASP A 458 -16.80 24.96 19.39
C ASP A 458 -15.50 24.25 19.02
N ALA A 459 -14.72 23.82 20.02
CA ALA A 459 -13.46 23.13 19.81
C ALA A 459 -13.69 21.70 19.32
N LEU A 460 -14.68 21.01 19.87
CA LEU A 460 -15.10 19.68 19.45
C LEU A 460 -15.56 19.69 18.00
N ALA A 461 -16.49 20.58 17.63
CA ALA A 461 -16.99 20.68 16.25
C ALA A 461 -15.86 20.93 15.24
N ARG A 462 -14.93 21.84 15.55
CA ARG A 462 -13.75 22.09 14.70
C ARG A 462 -12.81 20.89 14.60
N SER A 463 -12.66 20.12 15.66
CA SER A 463 -11.76 18.96 15.68
C SER A 463 -12.35 17.80 14.89
N LEU A 464 -13.65 17.53 15.03
CA LEU A 464 -14.36 16.54 14.24
C LEU A 464 -14.37 16.89 12.75
N ALA A 465 -14.54 18.17 12.39
CA ALA A 465 -14.43 18.59 10.99
C ALA A 465 -13.03 18.31 10.41
N LYS A 466 -11.96 18.52 11.19
CA LYS A 466 -10.59 18.20 10.76
C LYS A 466 -10.35 16.70 10.61
N VAL A 467 -10.98 15.88 11.44
CA VAL A 467 -10.88 14.42 11.36
C VAL A 467 -11.64 13.91 10.13
N ALA A 468 -12.85 14.39 9.88
CA ALA A 468 -13.64 14.04 8.68
C ALA A 468 -12.97 14.48 7.36
N ALA A 469 -12.25 15.60 7.37
CA ALA A 469 -11.42 16.03 6.25
C ALA A 469 -10.24 15.08 5.95
N GLY A 470 -9.79 14.32 6.95
CA GLY A 470 -8.74 13.31 6.82
C GLY A 470 -9.28 11.96 6.35
N ASP A 471 -10.48 11.60 6.80
CA ASP A 471 -11.17 10.36 6.48
C ASP A 471 -12.58 10.65 5.92
N PRO A 472 -12.76 10.62 4.59
CA PRO A 472 -14.05 10.86 3.94
C PRO A 472 -15.12 9.79 4.22
N THR A 473 -14.78 8.73 4.97
CA THR A 473 -15.74 7.74 5.46
C THR A 473 -16.33 8.12 6.82
N LEU A 474 -15.85 9.21 7.43
CA LEU A 474 -16.50 9.86 8.57
C LEU A 474 -17.40 11.00 8.10
N ARG A 475 -18.59 11.11 8.69
CA ARG A 475 -19.49 12.24 8.42
C ARG A 475 -19.96 12.88 9.71
N VAL A 476 -19.73 14.18 9.83
CA VAL A 476 -20.19 14.98 10.97
C VAL A 476 -21.49 15.69 10.57
N GLU A 477 -22.55 15.47 11.34
CA GLU A 477 -23.87 16.03 11.08
C GLU A 477 -24.42 16.65 12.37
N ARG A 478 -25.10 17.80 12.26
CA ARG A 478 -25.95 18.30 13.34
C ARG A 478 -27.39 17.94 13.02
N ASN A 479 -27.98 17.04 13.80
CA ASN A 479 -29.34 16.60 13.60
C ASN A 479 -30.32 17.79 13.75
N ALA A 480 -31.18 18.01 12.76
CA ALA A 480 -32.07 19.17 12.72
C ALA A 480 -33.18 19.12 13.78
N GLU A 481 -33.60 17.92 14.21
CA GLU A 481 -34.70 17.71 15.15
C GLU A 481 -34.21 17.67 16.60
N THR A 482 -33.13 16.94 16.88
CA THR A 482 -32.60 16.76 18.23
C THR A 482 -31.54 17.79 18.61
N HIS A 483 -31.03 18.54 17.61
CA HIS A 483 -29.90 19.47 17.73
C HIS A 483 -28.58 18.84 18.21
N GLN A 484 -28.51 17.51 18.28
CA GLN A 484 -27.32 16.77 18.66
C GLN A 484 -26.28 16.81 17.55
N LEU A 485 -25.01 16.79 17.94
CA LEU A 485 -23.90 16.53 17.04
C LEU A 485 -23.72 15.02 16.90
N VAL A 486 -23.83 14.52 15.68
CA VAL A 486 -23.77 13.10 15.33
C VAL A 486 -22.54 12.87 14.47
N LEU A 487 -21.69 11.94 14.89
CA LEU A 487 -20.58 11.41 14.12
C LEU A 487 -21.02 10.08 13.51
N TRP A 488 -21.04 10.00 12.19
CA TRP A 488 -21.28 8.76 11.47
C TRP A 488 -19.95 8.07 11.20
N CYS A 489 -19.81 6.83 11.67
CA CYS A 489 -18.62 6.00 11.52
C CYS A 489 -18.94 4.72 10.74
N MET A 490 -17.89 4.03 10.30
CA MET A 490 -18.02 2.73 9.65
C MET A 490 -18.40 1.60 10.63
N GLY A 491 -17.98 1.71 11.90
CA GLY A 491 -18.23 0.70 12.93
C GLY A 491 -17.67 1.11 14.30
N GLU A 492 -17.80 0.23 15.28
CA GLU A 492 -17.46 0.50 16.69
C GLU A 492 -15.97 0.77 16.93
N ALA A 493 -15.06 0.16 16.15
CA ALA A 493 -13.63 0.40 16.32
C ALA A 493 -13.19 1.74 15.71
N HIS A 494 -13.94 2.23 14.72
CA HIS A 494 -13.71 3.51 14.06
C HIS A 494 -14.24 4.68 14.90
N ALA A 495 -15.38 4.50 15.58
CA ALA A 495 -15.90 5.47 16.56
C ALA A 495 -14.98 5.61 17.78
#